data_AF-A0A3D1LHJ6-F1
#
_entry.id   AF-A0A3D1LHJ6-F1
#
_cell.length_a   1.000
_cell.length_b   1.000
_cell.length_c   1.000
_cell.angle_alpha   90.00
_cell.angle_beta   90.00
_cell.angle_gamma   90.00
#
_symmetry.space_group_name_H-M   'P 1'
#
loop_
_entity.id
_entity.type
_entity.pdbx_description
1 polymer ?
#
loop_
_entity_poly.entity_id
_entity_poly.type
_entity_poly.pdbx_seq_one_letter_code
_entity_poly.pdbx_strand_id
1 'polypeptide(L)'
;MSVVGGIDKLYISFSASLPLDTLIERLFIRLSLKQFERHDGGGNYYRMRHSLKAGGQTLVNVYSQPRNSDRKLYRNDRNLVAINGLALSDSALNGLRPHPNYPNDSALDLQHLCNAIIDLGGHVTQLDCYLDDIGCNHLDIEHLIHDLSRPRSYKLNIRSNLIKDINGRSNPPRPVGTGCYYGVKNFTQALLYRKDSSPHQGIFTKDNPLKYQHIRFEMRFRKLQARKIGQEIIEGIAYLGCSFAEKQPVSVTQVTAAVITKYFNFIKRTGTNKHRAALEPSWKAFIDAGLAANADIARV
;
A
#
# COMPACT_ATOMS: atom_id res chain seq x y z
N MET A 1 16.82 1.19 15.74
CA MET A 1 15.80 1.95 14.97
C MET A 1 15.70 1.31 13.60
N SER A 2 14.48 1.08 13.13
CA SER A 2 14.15 0.04 12.16
C SER A 2 13.62 0.60 10.84
N VAL A 3 13.82 -0.17 9.76
CA VAL A 3 13.01 -0.04 8.55
C VAL A 3 11.71 -0.79 8.77
N VAL A 4 10.57 -0.16 8.50
CA VAL A 4 9.24 -0.76 8.67
C VAL A 4 8.48 -0.69 7.36
N GLY A 5 7.82 -1.77 6.98
CA GLY A 5 7.00 -1.81 5.77
C GLY A 5 5.54 -2.10 6.05
N GLY A 6 4.70 -1.71 5.12
CA GLY A 6 3.27 -1.93 5.24
C GLY A 6 2.48 -1.58 4.00
N ILE A 7 1.16 -1.72 4.15
CA ILE A 7 0.17 -1.20 3.21
C ILE A 7 -0.37 0.11 3.80
N ASP A 8 -0.47 1.15 2.98
CA ASP A 8 -1.05 2.46 3.31
C ASP A 8 -2.46 2.60 2.74
N LYS A 9 -2.68 1.99 1.57
CA LYS A 9 -3.95 2.03 0.87
C LYS A 9 -4.23 0.70 0.21
N LEU A 10 -5.46 0.24 0.30
CA LEU A 10 -5.91 -0.97 -0.37
C LEU A 10 -7.30 -0.72 -0.90
N TYR A 11 -7.57 -1.13 -2.15
CA TYR A 11 -8.87 -1.12 -2.82
C TYR A 11 -9.04 -2.50 -3.46
N ILE A 12 -10.02 -3.25 -2.99
CA ILE A 12 -10.32 -4.57 -3.52
C ILE A 12 -11.69 -4.56 -4.18
N SER A 13 -11.80 -5.35 -5.24
CA SER A 13 -13.01 -5.67 -5.97
C SER A 13 -13.38 -7.13 -5.75
N PHE A 14 -14.58 -7.42 -5.25
CA PHE A 14 -15.07 -8.79 -5.13
C PHE A 14 -16.14 -9.07 -6.19
N SER A 15 -16.19 -10.31 -6.66
CA SER A 15 -17.30 -10.84 -7.46
C SER A 15 -17.86 -12.06 -6.72
N ALA A 16 -18.33 -11.86 -5.49
CA ALA A 16 -18.79 -12.95 -4.63
C ALA A 16 -20.32 -13.04 -4.62
N SER A 17 -20.86 -14.27 -4.65
CA SER A 17 -22.28 -14.59 -4.50
C SER A 17 -22.72 -14.70 -3.03
N LEU A 18 -22.04 -13.99 -2.13
CA LEU A 18 -22.31 -13.99 -0.69
C LEU A 18 -23.07 -12.73 -0.27
N PRO A 19 -23.97 -12.80 0.73
CA PRO A 19 -24.54 -11.62 1.36
C PRO A 19 -23.47 -10.65 1.88
N LEU A 20 -23.77 -9.35 1.89
CA LEU A 20 -22.82 -8.30 2.24
C LEU A 20 -22.32 -8.44 3.68
N ASP A 21 -23.18 -8.82 4.62
CA ASP A 21 -22.83 -9.03 6.01
C ASP A 21 -21.79 -10.14 6.17
N THR A 22 -22.04 -11.30 5.54
CA THR A 22 -21.10 -12.43 5.50
C THR A 22 -19.75 -12.05 4.88
N LEU A 23 -19.76 -11.20 3.86
CA LEU A 23 -18.52 -10.71 3.24
C LEU A 23 -17.71 -9.83 4.22
N ILE A 24 -18.37 -8.95 4.98
CA ILE A 24 -17.71 -8.11 6.00
C ILE A 24 -17.15 -8.96 7.14
N GLU A 25 -17.95 -9.89 7.68
CA GLU A 25 -17.56 -10.78 8.78
C GLU A 25 -16.39 -11.70 8.41
N ARG A 26 -16.26 -12.06 7.12
CA ARG A 26 -15.11 -12.84 6.63
C ARG A 26 -13.86 -12.01 6.38
N LEU A 27 -14.00 -10.74 6.02
CA LEU A 27 -12.86 -9.86 5.73
C LEU A 27 -12.24 -9.26 6.99
N PHE A 28 -13.05 -9.05 8.03
CA PHE A 28 -12.65 -8.34 9.22
C PHE A 28 -12.96 -9.14 10.47
N ILE A 29 -12.03 -9.11 11.42
CA ILE A 29 -12.20 -9.75 12.70
C ILE A 29 -13.16 -8.89 13.52
N ARG A 30 -14.27 -9.49 13.99
CA ARG A 30 -15.24 -8.86 14.91
C ARG A 30 -15.95 -7.60 14.35
N LEU A 31 -15.97 -7.40 13.04
CA LEU A 31 -16.82 -6.40 12.40
C LEU A 31 -18.02 -7.05 11.72
N SER A 32 -19.17 -6.42 11.84
CA SER A 32 -20.42 -6.76 11.16
C SER A 32 -20.94 -5.55 10.39
N LEU A 33 -21.85 -5.78 9.43
CA LEU A 33 -22.45 -4.69 8.65
C LEU A 33 -23.18 -3.67 9.53
N LYS A 34 -23.68 -4.06 10.71
CA LYS A 34 -24.40 -3.18 11.64
C LYS A 34 -23.57 -2.01 12.14
N GLN A 35 -22.24 -2.14 12.14
CA GLN A 35 -21.32 -1.09 12.57
C GLN A 35 -21.05 -0.06 11.47
N PHE A 36 -21.56 -0.29 10.26
CA PHE A 36 -21.36 0.62 9.14
C PHE A 36 -22.58 1.52 8.94
N GLU A 37 -22.32 2.81 8.78
CA GLU A 37 -23.34 3.77 8.39
C GLU A 37 -23.73 3.55 6.92
N ARG A 38 -25.01 3.32 6.66
CA ARG A 38 -25.53 3.22 5.29
C ARG A 38 -25.76 4.61 4.70
N HIS A 39 -25.36 4.78 3.45
CA HIS A 39 -25.62 5.97 2.66
C HIS A 39 -26.19 5.59 1.28
N ASP A 40 -27.26 6.28 0.90
CA ASP A 40 -27.77 6.24 -0.47
C ASP A 40 -26.94 7.22 -1.32
N GLY A 41 -26.34 6.75 -2.42
CA GLY A 41 -25.43 7.53 -3.26
C GLY A 41 -23.95 7.12 -3.18
N GLY A 42 -23.64 5.88 -3.57
CA GLY A 42 -22.27 5.34 -3.62
C GLY A 42 -21.35 5.92 -4.71
N GLY A 43 -21.56 7.17 -5.15
CA GLY A 43 -20.83 7.82 -6.23
C GLY A 43 -21.33 7.48 -7.63
N ASN A 44 -20.48 7.66 -8.65
CA ASN A 44 -20.85 7.58 -10.07
C ASN A 44 -21.20 6.16 -10.55
N TYR A 45 -20.72 5.12 -9.86
CA TYR A 45 -20.79 3.73 -10.33
C TYR A 45 -21.67 2.83 -9.47
N TYR A 46 -21.96 3.22 -8.22
CA TYR A 46 -22.70 2.41 -7.25
C TYR A 46 -23.89 3.18 -6.68
N ARG A 47 -24.95 2.44 -6.33
CA ARG A 47 -26.17 2.99 -5.72
C ARG A 47 -25.98 3.13 -4.22
N MET A 48 -25.32 2.17 -3.55
CA MET A 48 -25.15 2.17 -2.09
C MET A 48 -23.69 2.25 -1.65
N ARG A 49 -23.46 2.88 -0.50
CA ARG A 49 -22.19 2.89 0.23
C ARG A 49 -22.44 2.66 1.71
N HIS A 50 -21.68 1.77 2.32
CA HIS A 50 -21.61 1.59 3.77
C HIS A 50 -20.25 2.09 4.26
N SER A 51 -20.23 2.91 5.31
CA SER A 51 -18.99 3.52 5.83
C SER A 51 -18.79 3.14 7.28
N LEU A 52 -17.62 2.58 7.61
CA LEU A 52 -17.15 2.49 8.99
C LEU A 52 -16.40 3.76 9.33
N LYS A 53 -16.76 4.41 10.42
CA LYS A 53 -16.15 5.68 10.86
C LYS A 53 -15.66 5.58 12.31
N ALA A 54 -14.59 6.30 12.61
CA ALA A 54 -14.13 6.55 13.97
C ALA A 54 -13.60 7.98 14.07
N GLY A 55 -13.96 8.70 15.13
CA GLY A 55 -13.48 10.08 15.36
C GLY A 55 -13.77 11.04 14.20
N GLY A 56 -14.89 10.87 13.49
CA GLY A 56 -15.25 11.67 12.31
C GLY A 56 -14.50 11.32 11.02
N GLN A 57 -13.53 10.40 11.06
CA GLN A 57 -12.82 9.91 9.89
C GLN A 57 -13.45 8.64 9.35
N THR A 58 -13.47 8.48 8.02
CA THR A 58 -13.91 7.23 7.38
C THR A 58 -12.75 6.25 7.33
N LEU A 59 -12.92 5.10 7.99
CA LEU A 59 -11.94 4.03 8.01
C LEU A 59 -12.15 3.09 6.82
N VAL A 60 -13.38 2.63 6.61
CA VAL A 60 -13.70 1.67 5.56
C VAL A 60 -14.88 2.17 4.77
N ASN A 61 -14.81 2.06 3.44
CA ASN A 61 -15.98 2.18 2.59
C ASN A 61 -16.27 0.86 1.90
N VAL A 62 -17.54 0.49 1.85
CA VAL A 62 -18.04 -0.66 1.11
C VAL A 62 -19.11 -0.19 0.13
N TYR A 63 -18.75 -0.16 -1.15
CA TYR A 63 -19.66 0.22 -2.23
C TYR A 63 -20.38 -1.02 -2.77
N SER A 64 -21.70 -0.94 -2.96
CA SER A 64 -22.50 -2.07 -3.43
C SER A 64 -23.64 -1.61 -4.36
N GLN A 65 -24.31 -2.57 -5.00
CA GLN A 65 -25.36 -2.33 -6.00
C GLN A 65 -24.89 -1.45 -7.17
N PRO A 66 -24.20 -2.04 -8.17
CA PRO A 66 -23.75 -1.31 -9.36
C PRO A 66 -24.92 -0.60 -10.06
N ARG A 67 -24.74 0.65 -10.50
CA ARG A 67 -25.82 1.44 -11.11
C ARG A 67 -26.35 0.86 -12.44
N ASN A 68 -25.50 0.14 -13.18
CA ASN A 68 -25.79 -0.40 -14.53
C ASN A 68 -26.36 -1.84 -14.52
N SER A 69 -26.91 -2.32 -13.41
CA SER A 69 -27.50 -3.66 -13.28
C SER A 69 -28.75 -3.90 -14.15
N ASP A 70 -29.27 -2.87 -14.83
CA ASP A 70 -30.46 -2.97 -15.70
C ASP A 70 -30.18 -3.60 -17.08
N ARG A 71 -28.91 -3.85 -17.44
CA ARG A 71 -28.58 -4.66 -18.63
C ARG A 71 -28.76 -6.14 -18.29
N LYS A 72 -29.66 -6.82 -19.02
CA LYS A 72 -30.12 -8.23 -18.93
C LYS A 72 -29.06 -9.33 -18.66
N LEU A 73 -27.76 -9.03 -18.61
CA LEU A 73 -26.66 -9.95 -18.31
C LEU A 73 -26.51 -10.30 -16.81
N TYR A 74 -27.11 -9.53 -15.89
CA TYR A 74 -26.98 -9.77 -14.43
C TYR A 74 -28.26 -10.28 -13.77
N ARG A 75 -29.27 -10.70 -14.54
CA ARG A 75 -30.62 -10.96 -14.04
C ARG A 75 -30.82 -12.31 -13.33
N ASN A 76 -29.86 -13.24 -13.34
CA ASN A 76 -30.10 -14.61 -12.86
C ASN A 76 -29.21 -15.15 -11.73
N ASP A 77 -28.22 -14.43 -11.19
CA ASP A 77 -27.32 -15.04 -10.19
C ASP A 77 -27.24 -14.29 -8.85
N ARG A 78 -27.81 -14.96 -7.84
CA ARG A 78 -27.48 -14.99 -6.40
C ARG A 78 -26.39 -14.00 -5.94
N ASN A 79 -26.81 -13.07 -5.07
CA ASN A 79 -25.99 -12.26 -4.14
C ASN A 79 -24.62 -11.76 -4.65
N LEU A 80 -24.49 -11.26 -5.89
CA LEU A 80 -23.24 -10.60 -6.30
C LEU A 80 -23.01 -9.32 -5.48
N VAL A 81 -22.26 -9.42 -4.38
CA VAL A 81 -21.79 -8.24 -3.64
C VAL A 81 -20.47 -7.80 -4.25
N ALA A 82 -20.61 -6.91 -5.23
CA ALA A 82 -19.48 -6.27 -5.85
C ALA A 82 -18.94 -5.13 -4.96
N ILE A 83 -18.26 -5.45 -3.85
CA ILE A 83 -17.46 -4.46 -3.11
C ILE A 83 -16.34 -4.03 -4.03
N ASN A 84 -16.42 -2.85 -4.61
CA ASN A 84 -15.35 -2.26 -5.39
C ASN A 84 -14.80 -1.07 -4.61
N GLY A 85 -13.59 -1.22 -4.10
CA GLY A 85 -12.96 -0.22 -3.25
C GLY A 85 -13.37 -0.37 -1.79
N LEU A 86 -13.08 -1.54 -1.19
CA LEU A 86 -12.73 -1.57 0.22
C LEU A 86 -11.57 -0.61 0.41
N ALA A 87 -11.85 0.65 0.72
CA ALA A 87 -10.85 1.70 0.75
C ALA A 87 -10.36 1.86 2.18
N LEU A 88 -9.20 1.28 2.47
CA LEU A 88 -8.47 1.52 3.71
C LEU A 88 -7.57 2.74 3.47
N SER A 89 -7.75 3.81 4.23
CA SER A 89 -6.81 4.94 4.28
C SER A 89 -5.66 4.64 5.25
N ASP A 90 -4.59 5.45 5.21
CA ASP A 90 -3.51 5.46 6.21
C ASP A 90 -4.08 5.53 7.64
N SER A 91 -5.08 6.40 7.86
CA SER A 91 -5.80 6.48 9.14
C SER A 91 -6.68 5.26 9.46
N ALA A 92 -7.20 4.56 8.45
CA ALA A 92 -8.03 3.38 8.62
C ALA A 92 -7.24 2.15 9.07
N LEU A 93 -6.10 1.91 8.43
CA LEU A 93 -5.24 0.78 8.77
C LEU A 93 -4.69 0.94 10.17
N ASN A 94 -4.31 2.17 10.55
CA ASN A 94 -3.87 2.46 11.91
C ASN A 94 -5.02 2.41 12.93
N GLY A 95 -6.21 2.89 12.59
CA GLY A 95 -7.39 2.86 13.47
C GLY A 95 -8.03 1.49 13.68
N LEU A 96 -7.73 0.51 12.83
CA LEU A 96 -8.21 -0.86 12.95
C LEU A 96 -7.16 -1.83 13.54
N ARG A 97 -5.89 -1.44 13.57
CA ARG A 97 -4.78 -2.21 14.16
C ARG A 97 -4.91 -2.33 15.69
N PRO A 98 -4.25 -3.33 16.30
CA PRO A 98 -4.23 -3.44 17.75
C PRO A 98 -3.57 -2.20 18.37
N HIS A 99 -4.07 -1.80 19.54
CA HIS A 99 -3.35 -0.83 20.36
C HIS A 99 -2.20 -1.58 21.08
N PRO A 100 -0.99 -1.01 21.23
CA PRO A 100 0.15 -1.70 21.84
C PRO A 100 -0.12 -2.22 23.26
N ASN A 101 -0.98 -1.53 24.00
CA ASN A 101 -1.40 -1.92 25.35
C ASN A 101 -2.59 -2.89 25.37
N TYR A 102 -3.27 -3.09 24.23
CA TYR A 102 -4.43 -3.97 24.07
C TYR A 102 -4.33 -4.74 22.74
N PRO A 103 -3.31 -5.63 22.61
CA PRO A 103 -3.00 -6.30 21.35
C PRO A 103 -4.12 -7.26 20.87
N ASN A 104 -5.06 -7.61 21.74
CA ASN A 104 -6.17 -8.52 21.43
C ASN A 104 -7.47 -7.80 20.99
N ASP A 105 -7.46 -6.47 20.89
CA ASP A 105 -8.64 -5.65 20.58
C ASP A 105 -8.69 -5.15 19.12
N SER A 106 -7.84 -5.68 18.25
CA SER A 106 -7.83 -5.30 16.84
C SER A 106 -9.02 -5.87 16.06
N ALA A 107 -9.60 -5.02 15.22
CA ALA A 107 -10.57 -5.42 14.20
C ALA A 107 -9.90 -5.83 12.86
N LEU A 108 -8.56 -5.70 12.76
CA LEU A 108 -7.79 -5.94 11.55
C LEU A 108 -6.48 -6.68 11.84
N ASP A 109 -6.48 -7.96 11.51
CA ASP A 109 -5.25 -8.70 11.22
C ASP A 109 -5.00 -8.62 9.70
N LEU A 110 -3.86 -8.04 9.30
CA LEU A 110 -3.53 -7.87 7.89
C LEU A 110 -3.34 -9.21 7.18
N GLN A 111 -2.81 -10.22 7.87
CA GLN A 111 -2.66 -11.57 7.31
C GLN A 111 -4.02 -12.21 7.09
N HIS A 112 -4.91 -12.14 8.10
CA HIS A 112 -6.30 -12.60 7.97
C HIS A 112 -7.02 -11.92 6.80
N LEU A 113 -6.91 -10.59 6.68
CA LEU A 113 -7.52 -9.85 5.58
C LEU A 113 -6.98 -10.32 4.22
N CYS A 114 -5.66 -10.53 4.10
CA CYS A 114 -5.06 -11.01 2.86
C CYS A 114 -5.52 -12.44 2.50
N ASN A 115 -5.59 -13.34 3.48
CA ASN A 115 -6.14 -14.68 3.30
C ASN A 115 -7.61 -14.63 2.85
N ALA A 116 -8.44 -13.85 3.53
CA ALA A 116 -9.85 -13.70 3.19
C ALA A 116 -10.06 -13.10 1.79
N ILE A 117 -9.21 -12.16 1.37
CA ILE A 117 -9.24 -11.62 -0.01
C ILE A 117 -9.04 -12.73 -1.03
N ILE A 118 -8.06 -13.61 -0.82
CA ILE A 118 -7.75 -14.72 -1.72
C ILE A 118 -8.90 -15.74 -1.73
N ASP A 119 -9.32 -16.19 -0.55
CA ASP A 119 -10.38 -17.20 -0.39
C ASP A 119 -11.71 -16.79 -1.03
N LEU A 120 -12.01 -15.48 -1.01
CA LEU A 120 -13.24 -14.92 -1.56
C LEU A 120 -13.11 -14.48 -3.02
N GLY A 121 -11.97 -14.76 -3.67
CA GLY A 121 -11.72 -14.40 -5.07
C GLY A 121 -11.69 -12.88 -5.30
N GLY A 122 -11.17 -12.12 -4.34
CA GLY A 122 -10.99 -10.68 -4.44
C GLY A 122 -9.89 -10.28 -5.42
N HIS A 123 -10.05 -9.12 -6.04
CA HIS A 123 -9.11 -8.54 -7.00
C HIS A 123 -8.63 -7.16 -6.55
N VAL A 124 -7.32 -6.99 -6.40
CA VAL A 124 -6.73 -5.70 -6.03
C VAL A 124 -6.85 -4.71 -7.21
N THR A 125 -7.47 -3.56 -6.98
CA THR A 125 -7.65 -2.50 -7.99
C THR A 125 -6.84 -1.24 -7.72
N GLN A 126 -6.50 -0.99 -6.45
CA GLN A 126 -5.48 -0.04 -6.03
C GLN A 126 -4.77 -0.58 -4.79
N LEU A 127 -3.46 -0.37 -4.72
CA LEU A 127 -2.67 -0.68 -3.54
C LEU A 127 -1.54 0.34 -3.43
N ASP A 128 -1.37 0.91 -2.24
CA ASP A 128 -0.21 1.71 -1.86
C ASP A 128 0.55 0.93 -0.78
N CYS A 129 1.78 0.52 -1.07
CA CYS A 129 2.68 -0.05 -0.08
C CYS A 129 3.81 0.92 0.22
N TYR A 130 4.43 0.78 1.39
CA TYR A 130 5.51 1.64 1.82
C TYR A 130 6.62 0.89 2.52
N LEU A 131 7.77 1.57 2.55
CA LEU A 131 8.85 1.37 3.51
C LEU A 131 9.19 2.70 4.16
N ASP A 132 9.42 2.63 5.46
CA ASP A 132 9.64 3.73 6.37
C ASP A 132 11.04 3.59 6.97
N ASP A 133 11.87 4.62 6.85
CA ASP A 133 13.15 4.74 7.55
C ASP A 133 12.94 5.58 8.81
N ILE A 134 12.70 4.90 9.94
CA ILE A 134 12.42 5.55 11.22
C ILE A 134 13.73 6.00 11.85
N GLY A 135 13.80 7.29 12.18
CA GLY A 135 15.01 7.94 12.68
C GLY A 135 16.00 8.35 11.59
N CYS A 136 15.66 8.17 10.30
CA CYS A 136 16.46 8.57 9.14
C CYS A 136 17.91 8.04 9.18
N ASN A 137 18.08 6.76 9.51
CA ASN A 137 19.40 6.17 9.69
C ASN A 137 20.01 5.61 8.39
N HIS A 138 19.19 5.46 7.34
CA HIS A 138 19.59 4.79 6.10
C HIS A 138 19.50 5.72 4.90
N LEU A 139 18.39 6.45 4.75
CA LEU A 139 18.12 7.26 3.56
C LEU A 139 18.68 8.68 3.71
N ASP A 140 19.59 9.05 2.81
CA ASP A 140 19.97 10.44 2.58
C ASP A 140 19.00 11.07 1.58
N ILE A 141 17.86 11.57 2.08
CA ILE A 141 16.79 12.08 1.22
C ILE A 141 17.26 13.27 0.36
N GLU A 142 18.13 14.12 0.90
CA GLU A 142 18.66 15.28 0.19
C GLU A 142 19.49 14.81 -1.00
N HIS A 143 20.42 13.87 -0.80
CA HIS A 143 21.20 13.30 -1.90
C HIS A 143 20.30 12.61 -2.95
N LEU A 144 19.37 11.76 -2.51
CA LEU A 144 18.50 10.99 -3.41
C LEU A 144 17.59 11.89 -4.27
N ILE A 145 17.03 12.94 -3.69
CA ILE A 145 16.14 13.87 -4.41
C ILE A 145 16.96 14.94 -5.15
N HIS A 146 17.83 15.65 -4.45
CA HIS A 146 18.52 16.80 -4.99
C HIS A 146 19.66 16.44 -5.90
N ASP A 147 20.35 15.30 -5.78
CA ASP A 147 21.47 15.00 -6.67
C ASP A 147 21.10 13.96 -7.73
N LEU A 148 20.41 12.90 -7.30
CA LEU A 148 20.15 11.76 -8.17
C LEU A 148 18.91 11.93 -9.04
N SER A 149 17.90 12.65 -8.54
CA SER A 149 16.59 12.76 -9.21
C SER A 149 16.43 13.99 -10.10
N ARG A 150 17.46 14.83 -10.24
CA ARG A 150 17.44 16.01 -11.14
C ARG A 150 17.14 15.60 -12.58
N PRO A 151 16.44 16.45 -13.37
CA PRO A 151 16.11 16.19 -14.77
C PRO A 151 17.29 15.78 -15.66
N ARG A 152 18.50 16.23 -15.34
CA ARG A 152 19.74 15.90 -16.11
C ARG A 152 20.40 14.59 -15.67
N SER A 153 20.08 14.07 -14.48
CA SER A 153 20.81 12.97 -13.83
C SER A 153 19.97 11.70 -13.65
N TYR A 154 18.65 11.82 -13.47
CA TYR A 154 17.79 10.70 -13.07
C TYR A 154 17.88 9.48 -13.99
N LYS A 155 18.06 9.70 -15.30
CA LYS A 155 18.15 8.60 -16.27
C LYS A 155 19.37 7.71 -16.03
N LEU A 156 20.40 8.21 -15.37
CA LEU A 156 21.65 7.50 -15.10
C LEU A 156 21.66 6.89 -13.69
N ASN A 157 20.89 7.47 -12.77
CA ASN A 157 20.94 7.13 -11.35
C ASN A 157 19.70 6.37 -10.87
N ILE A 158 18.68 6.21 -11.70
CA ILE A 158 17.45 5.49 -11.36
C ILE A 158 17.23 4.33 -12.33
N ARG A 159 17.14 3.11 -11.77
CA ARG A 159 16.74 1.90 -12.49
C ARG A 159 15.29 1.60 -12.18
N SER A 160 14.38 2.10 -13.03
CA SER A 160 12.94 1.85 -12.92
C SER A 160 12.24 2.05 -14.27
N ASN A 161 11.11 1.37 -14.48
CA ASN A 161 10.21 1.69 -15.59
C ASN A 161 9.36 2.95 -15.33
N LEU A 162 9.31 3.45 -14.08
CA LEU A 162 8.53 4.63 -13.71
C LEU A 162 9.10 5.95 -14.25
N ILE A 163 10.38 5.96 -14.60
CA ILE A 163 11.03 7.11 -15.27
C ILE A 163 10.79 7.12 -16.78
N LYS A 164 9.86 6.28 -17.26
CA LYS A 164 9.33 6.27 -18.62
C LYS A 164 7.80 6.45 -18.59
N ASP A 165 7.24 7.06 -19.61
CA ASP A 165 5.79 7.15 -19.82
C ASP A 165 5.24 5.89 -20.52
N ILE A 166 3.93 5.89 -20.80
CA ILE A 166 3.23 4.77 -21.48
C ILE A 166 3.75 4.50 -22.90
N ASN A 167 4.40 5.48 -23.53
CA ASN A 167 4.99 5.39 -24.86
C ASN A 167 6.50 5.11 -24.80
N GLY A 168 7.04 4.81 -23.62
CA GLY A 168 8.47 4.59 -23.39
C GLY A 168 9.33 5.87 -23.43
N ARG A 169 8.71 7.05 -23.55
CA ARG A 169 9.42 8.34 -23.50
C ARG A 169 9.84 8.66 -22.09
N SER A 170 10.79 9.56 -21.96
CA SER A 170 11.34 9.97 -20.68
C SER A 170 10.29 10.68 -19.81
N ASN A 171 10.10 10.21 -18.58
CA ASN A 171 9.21 10.80 -17.59
C ASN A 171 10.04 11.27 -16.37
N PRO A 172 10.39 12.57 -16.30
CA PRO A 172 11.27 13.07 -15.25
C PRO A 172 10.62 13.01 -13.86
N PRO A 173 11.40 12.79 -12.79
CA PRO A 173 10.92 12.93 -11.42
C PRO A 173 10.35 14.33 -11.17
N ARG A 174 9.28 14.40 -10.37
CA ARG A 174 8.56 15.64 -10.07
C ARG A 174 8.67 15.99 -8.58
N PRO A 175 9.42 17.05 -8.22
CA PRO A 175 9.50 17.50 -6.83
C PRO A 175 8.12 17.90 -6.25
N VAL A 176 7.92 17.68 -4.96
CA VAL A 176 6.71 18.04 -4.21
C VAL A 176 7.06 18.32 -2.75
N GLY A 177 6.99 19.58 -2.30
CA GLY A 177 7.38 19.93 -0.93
C GLY A 177 8.76 19.37 -0.58
N THR A 178 8.84 18.52 0.45
CA THR A 178 10.04 17.82 0.93
C THR A 178 10.25 16.44 0.27
N GLY A 179 9.67 16.21 -0.91
CA GLY A 179 9.63 14.91 -1.56
C GLY A 179 9.70 14.96 -3.08
N CYS A 180 9.65 13.78 -3.70
CA CYS A 180 9.72 13.62 -5.15
C CYS A 180 8.85 12.46 -5.64
N TYR A 181 8.04 12.72 -6.67
CA TYR A 181 7.24 11.72 -7.36
C TYR A 181 7.97 11.13 -8.56
N TYR A 182 7.84 9.83 -8.76
CA TYR A 182 8.31 9.10 -9.93
C TYR A 182 7.14 8.38 -10.59
N GLY A 183 7.01 8.39 -11.91
CA GLY A 183 5.87 7.75 -12.58
C GLY A 183 4.63 8.63 -12.70
N VAL A 184 3.47 7.99 -12.91
CA VAL A 184 2.22 8.65 -13.32
C VAL A 184 1.10 8.31 -12.34
N LYS A 185 0.46 9.34 -11.77
CA LYS A 185 -0.55 9.24 -10.70
C LYS A 185 -1.66 8.21 -10.93
N ASN A 186 -2.11 8.03 -12.17
CA ASN A 186 -3.24 7.16 -12.51
C ASN A 186 -2.83 5.74 -12.96
N PHE A 187 -1.54 5.41 -12.87
CA PHE A 187 -0.97 4.11 -13.24
C PHE A 187 -0.11 3.57 -12.10
N THR A 188 1.21 3.73 -12.19
CA THR A 188 2.13 3.40 -11.11
C THR A 188 2.96 4.62 -10.80
N GLN A 189 3.05 4.95 -9.53
CA GLN A 189 3.77 6.11 -9.05
C GLN A 189 4.52 5.74 -7.79
N ALA A 190 5.77 6.17 -7.65
CA ALA A 190 6.47 6.15 -6.39
C ALA A 190 6.56 7.57 -5.80
N LEU A 191 6.65 7.66 -4.48
CA LEU A 191 6.86 8.90 -3.75
C LEU A 191 7.92 8.67 -2.67
N LEU A 192 9.02 9.41 -2.74
CA LEU A 192 10.00 9.52 -1.67
C LEU A 192 9.80 10.87 -0.98
N TYR A 193 9.62 10.89 0.34
CA TYR A 193 9.34 12.13 1.07
C TYR A 193 9.58 12.02 2.57
N ARG A 194 9.74 13.17 3.22
CA ARG A 194 9.71 13.30 4.68
C ARG A 194 8.28 13.15 5.20
N LYS A 195 7.95 11.99 5.75
CA LYS A 195 6.62 11.70 6.31
C LYS A 195 6.38 12.52 7.57
N ASP A 196 7.44 12.75 8.36
CA ASP A 196 7.51 13.66 9.52
C ASP A 196 7.31 15.15 9.16
N SER A 197 7.14 15.49 7.90
CA SER A 197 6.78 16.85 7.46
C SER A 197 5.40 16.89 6.78
N SER A 198 4.66 15.78 6.80
CA SER A 198 3.34 15.69 6.17
C SER A 198 2.28 16.40 7.03
N PRO A 199 1.50 17.34 6.48
CA PRO A 199 0.47 18.06 7.22
C PRO A 199 -0.63 17.15 7.76
N HIS A 200 -0.78 15.94 7.22
CA HIS A 200 -1.80 14.97 7.61
C HIS A 200 -1.43 14.12 8.83
N GLN A 201 -0.20 14.21 9.35
CA GLN A 201 0.24 13.40 10.49
C GLN A 201 0.03 14.05 11.87
N GLY A 202 -0.45 15.30 11.94
CA GLY A 202 -0.75 15.95 13.23
C GLY A 202 0.46 16.06 14.16
N ILE A 203 1.68 16.08 13.61
CA ILE A 203 2.97 16.00 14.33
C ILE A 203 3.26 17.26 15.13
N PHE A 204 2.63 18.38 14.75
CA PHE A 204 2.66 19.63 15.51
C PHE A 204 1.59 19.68 16.62
N THR A 205 0.83 18.60 16.85
CA THR A 205 -0.03 18.51 18.03
C THR A 205 0.83 18.26 19.28
N LYS A 206 0.52 18.97 20.35
CA LYS A 206 1.37 19.09 21.56
C LYS A 206 1.66 17.74 22.24
N ASP A 207 0.78 16.75 22.02
CA ASP A 207 0.78 15.45 22.67
C ASP A 207 1.14 14.28 21.72
N ASN A 208 1.75 14.54 20.57
CA ASN A 208 2.10 13.46 19.63
C ASN A 208 3.32 12.66 20.11
N PRO A 209 3.18 11.36 20.44
CA PRO A 209 4.29 10.51 20.90
C PRO A 209 5.29 10.14 19.78
N LEU A 210 4.98 10.45 18.52
CA LEU A 210 5.82 10.16 17.35
C LEU A 210 6.64 11.41 16.95
N LYS A 211 7.62 11.78 17.76
CA LYS A 211 8.57 12.89 17.50
C LYS A 211 9.81 12.47 16.68
N TYR A 212 9.75 11.35 15.96
CA TYR A 212 10.92 10.84 15.24
C TYR A 212 10.94 11.35 13.80
N GLN A 213 12.12 11.78 13.34
CA GLN A 213 12.33 12.02 11.92
C GLN A 213 12.05 10.74 11.15
N HIS A 214 11.38 10.85 10.01
CA HIS A 214 10.87 9.68 9.33
C HIS A 214 10.71 9.94 7.83
N ILE A 215 11.49 9.20 7.03
CA ILE A 215 11.42 9.22 5.57
C ILE A 215 10.60 8.01 5.09
N ARG A 216 9.64 8.25 4.20
CA ARG A 216 8.83 7.20 3.57
C ARG A 216 9.14 7.09 2.09
N PHE A 217 9.32 5.86 1.63
CA PHE A 217 9.24 5.48 0.22
C PHE A 217 7.94 4.70 -0.01
N GLU A 218 7.03 5.27 -0.80
CA GLU A 218 5.71 4.72 -1.07
C GLU A 218 5.58 4.34 -2.54
N MET A 219 5.11 3.13 -2.84
CA MET A 219 4.76 2.67 -4.18
C MET A 219 3.24 2.54 -4.32
N ARG A 220 2.71 3.29 -5.29
CA ARG A 220 1.27 3.38 -5.59
C ARG A 220 0.95 2.65 -6.88
N PHE A 221 0.20 1.57 -6.77
CA PHE A 221 -0.25 0.75 -7.89
C PHE A 221 -1.73 0.98 -8.17
N ARG A 222 -2.09 1.22 -9.43
CA ARG A 222 -3.48 1.40 -9.89
C ARG A 222 -3.78 0.46 -11.06
N LYS A 223 -5.06 0.16 -11.25
CA LYS A 223 -5.58 -0.55 -12.44
C LYS A 223 -4.87 -1.89 -12.64
N LEU A 224 -4.34 -2.14 -13.84
CA LEU A 224 -3.67 -3.40 -14.21
C LEU A 224 -2.45 -3.71 -13.33
N GLN A 225 -1.69 -2.69 -12.93
CA GLN A 225 -0.51 -2.90 -12.09
C GLN A 225 -0.90 -3.26 -10.66
N ALA A 226 -1.99 -2.70 -10.14
CA ALA A 226 -2.56 -3.14 -8.86
C ALA A 226 -3.01 -4.60 -8.92
N ARG A 227 -3.63 -5.03 -10.03
CA ARG A 227 -4.06 -6.44 -10.19
C ARG A 227 -2.89 -7.42 -10.26
N LYS A 228 -1.76 -7.03 -10.85
CA LYS A 228 -0.59 -7.91 -10.97
C LYS A 228 0.27 -7.86 -9.70
N ILE A 229 0.77 -6.67 -9.39
CA ILE A 229 1.75 -6.45 -8.32
C ILE A 229 1.08 -6.40 -6.96
N GLY A 230 -0.09 -5.76 -6.87
CA GLY A 230 -0.85 -5.74 -5.63
C GLY A 230 -1.30 -7.14 -5.22
N GLN A 231 -1.65 -7.99 -6.18
CA GLN A 231 -1.94 -9.40 -5.93
C GLN A 231 -0.69 -10.17 -5.45
N GLU A 232 0.47 -9.98 -6.09
CA GLU A 232 1.75 -10.55 -5.60
C GLU A 232 2.03 -10.16 -4.13
N ILE A 233 1.76 -8.90 -3.74
CA ILE A 233 1.92 -8.44 -2.35
C ILE A 233 0.91 -9.12 -1.43
N ILE A 234 -0.37 -9.17 -1.79
CA ILE A 234 -1.43 -9.80 -0.99
C ILE A 234 -1.14 -11.29 -0.78
N GLU A 235 -0.73 -12.00 -1.83
CA GLU A 235 -0.32 -13.39 -1.74
C GLU A 235 0.90 -13.55 -0.85
N GLY A 236 1.93 -12.72 -1.02
CA GLY A 236 3.11 -12.74 -0.14
C GLY A 236 2.77 -12.56 1.34
N ILE A 237 1.79 -11.69 1.65
CA ILE A 237 1.32 -11.43 3.02
C ILE A 237 0.36 -12.52 3.53
N ALA A 238 -0.44 -13.12 2.66
CA ALA A 238 -1.31 -14.24 3.01
C ALA A 238 -0.46 -15.48 3.40
N TYR A 239 0.55 -15.78 2.57
CA TYR A 239 1.44 -16.92 2.74
C TYR A 239 2.59 -16.69 3.76
N LEU A 240 2.53 -15.68 4.64
CA LEU A 240 3.50 -15.51 5.74
C LEU A 240 3.45 -16.77 6.63
N GLY A 241 4.35 -17.72 6.36
CA GLY A 241 4.32 -19.06 6.92
C GLY A 241 4.86 -20.16 5.99
N CYS A 242 4.97 -19.91 4.68
CA CYS A 242 5.62 -20.81 3.73
C CYS A 242 6.35 -20.00 2.65
N SER A 243 7.68 -19.91 2.67
CA SER A 243 8.38 -19.44 1.46
C SER A 243 8.42 -20.55 0.40
N PHE A 244 8.42 -20.13 -0.86
CA PHE A 244 8.86 -20.95 -1.98
C PHE A 244 10.31 -21.38 -1.73
N ALA A 245 10.49 -22.64 -1.32
CA ALA A 245 11.72 -23.38 -1.01
C ALA A 245 12.07 -23.57 0.49
N GLU A 246 11.87 -22.60 1.39
CA GLU A 246 12.29 -22.76 2.80
C GLU A 246 11.28 -22.17 3.81
N LYS A 247 10.88 -22.97 4.81
CA LYS A 247 9.85 -22.69 5.81
C LYS A 247 10.28 -21.64 6.86
N GLN A 248 10.63 -20.43 6.45
CA GLN A 248 10.81 -19.28 7.34
C GLN A 248 9.61 -18.33 7.21
N PRO A 249 9.01 -17.85 8.31
CA PRO A 249 8.01 -16.80 8.24
C PRO A 249 8.67 -15.55 7.63
N VAL A 250 8.02 -14.99 6.62
CA VAL A 250 8.42 -13.71 6.01
C VAL A 250 7.62 -12.61 6.72
N SER A 251 8.15 -11.40 6.84
CA SER A 251 7.40 -10.24 7.37
C SER A 251 6.78 -9.41 6.25
N VAL A 252 5.75 -8.61 6.57
CA VAL A 252 5.18 -7.65 5.62
C VAL A 252 6.25 -6.69 5.10
N THR A 253 7.18 -6.26 5.95
CA THR A 253 8.33 -5.42 5.60
C THR A 253 9.21 -6.09 4.54
N GLN A 254 9.51 -7.38 4.70
CA GLN A 254 10.30 -8.13 3.71
C GLN A 254 9.57 -8.22 2.36
N VAL A 255 8.27 -8.50 2.37
CA VAL A 255 7.46 -8.55 1.14
C VAL A 255 7.47 -7.19 0.43
N THR A 256 7.25 -6.09 1.15
CA THR A 256 7.25 -4.75 0.54
C THR A 256 8.63 -4.35 0.04
N ALA A 257 9.69 -4.66 0.77
CA ALA A 257 11.08 -4.42 0.35
C ALA A 257 11.45 -5.20 -0.91
N ALA A 258 11.07 -6.47 -1.01
CA ALA A 258 11.32 -7.30 -2.19
C ALA A 258 10.62 -6.72 -3.42
N VAL A 259 9.36 -6.30 -3.28
CA VAL A 259 8.60 -5.68 -4.38
C VAL A 259 9.20 -4.34 -4.77
N ILE A 260 9.51 -3.45 -3.82
CA ILE A 260 10.14 -2.16 -4.12
C ILE A 260 11.44 -2.36 -4.91
N THR A 261 12.30 -3.28 -4.47
CA THR A 261 13.57 -3.63 -5.14
C THR A 261 13.37 -4.10 -6.59
N LYS A 262 12.28 -4.82 -6.87
CA LYS A 262 11.95 -5.28 -8.24
C LYS A 262 11.59 -4.12 -9.18
N TYR A 263 10.96 -3.06 -8.67
CA TYR A 263 10.36 -2.01 -9.50
C TYR A 263 11.10 -0.67 -9.49
N PHE A 264 11.87 -0.37 -8.45
CA PHE A 264 12.54 0.91 -8.30
C PHE A 264 13.86 0.78 -7.55
N ASN A 265 14.93 1.36 -8.11
CA ASN A 265 16.21 1.45 -7.43
C ASN A 265 16.95 2.73 -7.77
N PHE A 266 17.58 3.34 -6.76
CA PHE A 266 18.71 4.23 -6.99
C PHE A 266 19.98 3.40 -7.20
N ILE A 267 20.77 3.80 -8.17
CA ILE A 267 21.99 3.10 -8.58
C ILE A 267 23.17 4.07 -8.63
N LYS A 268 24.36 3.55 -8.33
CA LYS A 268 25.61 4.28 -8.57
C LYS A 268 25.82 4.40 -10.08
N ARG A 269 26.30 5.55 -10.53
CA ARG A 269 26.74 5.73 -11.91
C ARG A 269 28.09 5.03 -12.12
N THR A 270 28.08 3.76 -12.49
CA THR A 270 29.31 2.96 -12.70
C THR A 270 29.61 2.64 -14.17
N GLY A 271 29.08 3.42 -15.11
CA GLY A 271 29.33 3.25 -16.56
C GLY A 271 28.08 3.40 -17.42
N THR A 272 28.08 2.82 -18.62
CA THR A 272 26.98 2.92 -19.59
C THR A 272 25.83 1.95 -19.33
N ASN A 273 26.10 0.78 -18.73
CA ASN A 273 25.08 -0.25 -18.48
C ASN A 273 24.46 -0.16 -17.08
N LYS A 274 23.26 0.45 -17.02
CA LYS A 274 22.47 0.67 -15.80
C LYS A 274 21.96 -0.61 -15.15
N HIS A 275 21.80 -1.69 -15.91
CA HIS A 275 21.25 -2.94 -15.38
C HIS A 275 22.22 -3.67 -14.46
N ARG A 276 23.54 -3.47 -14.67
CA ARG A 276 24.62 -4.05 -13.86
C ARG A 276 25.15 -3.09 -12.79
N ALA A 277 24.62 -1.87 -12.73
CA ALA A 277 25.03 -0.90 -11.76
C ALA A 277 24.67 -1.36 -10.34
N ALA A 278 25.61 -1.16 -9.42
CA ALA A 278 25.38 -1.38 -8.00
C ALA A 278 24.33 -0.39 -7.47
N LEU A 279 23.62 -0.78 -6.43
CA LEU A 279 22.72 0.12 -5.72
C LEU A 279 23.51 1.29 -5.11
N GLU A 280 22.87 2.45 -5.05
CA GLU A 280 23.39 3.59 -4.29
C GLU A 280 23.48 3.21 -2.79
N PRO A 281 24.55 3.57 -2.06
CA PRO A 281 24.79 3.05 -0.70
C PRO A 281 23.66 3.30 0.29
N SER A 282 23.12 4.51 0.35
CA SER A 282 22.02 4.86 1.26
C SER A 282 20.76 4.04 0.94
N TRP A 283 20.45 3.91 -0.37
CA TRP A 283 19.36 3.07 -0.86
C TRP A 283 19.57 1.58 -0.57
N LYS A 284 20.79 1.08 -0.76
CA LYS A 284 21.14 -0.32 -0.50
C LYS A 284 20.93 -0.64 0.98
N ALA A 285 21.48 0.19 1.88
CA ALA A 285 21.34 0.01 3.31
C ALA A 285 19.86 -0.02 3.75
N PHE A 286 19.05 0.88 3.19
CA PHE A 286 17.60 0.93 3.42
C PHE A 286 16.88 -0.35 2.97
N ILE A 287 17.16 -0.83 1.77
CA ILE A 287 16.56 -2.07 1.24
C ILE A 287 17.04 -3.30 2.01
N ASP A 288 18.34 -3.40 2.28
CA ASP A 288 18.91 -4.52 3.06
C ASP A 288 18.27 -4.60 4.44
N ALA A 289 18.10 -3.45 5.12
CA ALA A 289 17.45 -3.40 6.42
C ALA A 289 15.97 -3.84 6.35
N GLY A 290 15.25 -3.48 5.28
CA GLY A 290 13.88 -3.97 5.06
C GLY A 290 13.80 -5.47 4.75
N LEU A 291 14.77 -6.02 4.01
CA LEU A 291 14.85 -7.45 3.71
C LEU A 291 15.35 -8.29 4.89
N ALA A 292 16.19 -7.72 5.74
CA ALA A 292 16.68 -8.32 6.97
C ALA A 292 15.74 -8.10 8.17
N ALA A 293 14.63 -7.37 7.97
CA ALA A 293 13.61 -7.23 9.00
C ALA A 293 13.14 -8.64 9.38
N ASN A 294 13.33 -9.02 10.64
CA ASN A 294 12.88 -10.30 11.14
C ASN A 294 11.38 -10.47 10.84
N ALA A 295 10.90 -11.72 10.86
CA ALA A 295 9.51 -11.99 11.16
C ALA A 295 9.23 -11.47 12.58
N ASP A 296 9.08 -10.15 12.70
CA ASP A 296 8.30 -9.56 13.75
C ASP A 296 6.91 -10.14 13.52
N ILE A 297 6.67 -11.28 14.18
CA ILE A 297 5.35 -11.73 14.60
C ILE A 297 4.61 -10.44 14.87
N ALA A 298 3.50 -10.21 14.17
CA ALA A 298 2.63 -9.04 14.30
C ALA A 298 2.40 -8.68 15.78
N ARG A 299 3.36 -7.96 16.36
CA ARG A 299 3.50 -7.54 17.75
C ARG A 299 3.95 -6.10 17.68
N VAL A 300 3.03 -5.30 17.17
CA VAL A 300 2.87 -3.91 17.56
C VAL A 300 1.39 -3.73 17.86
#